data_AF-A0A2E4MCN1-F1
#
_entry.id   AF-A0A2E4MCN1-F1
#
_cell.length_a   1.000
_cell.length_b   1.000
_cell.length_c   1.000
_cell.angle_alpha   90.00
_cell.angle_beta   90.00
_cell.angle_gamma   90.00
#
_symmetry.space_group_name_H-M   'P 1'
#
loop_
_entity.id
_entity.type
_entity.pdbx_description
1 polymer ?
#
loop_
_entity_poly.entity_id
_entity_poly.type
_entity_poly.pdbx_seq_one_letter_code
_entity_poly.pdbx_strand_id
1 'polypeptide(L)' 'MSERKIIDHLDIYEGDNYILITTTISCGLELVDAVDGYIQKGFTVASSSSGGTNIQVHLVKPL' A
#
# COMPACT_ATOMS: atom_id res chain seq x y z
N MET A 1 -3.11 -13.49 -10.35
CA MET A 1 -4.15 -12.58 -10.91
C MET A 1 -4.17 -11.37 -10.02
N SER A 2 -3.87 -10.18 -10.56
CA SER A 2 -3.82 -8.97 -9.72
C SER A 2 -5.24 -8.52 -9.35
N GLU A 3 -5.50 -8.32 -8.06
CA GLU A 3 -6.79 -7.89 -7.53
C GLU A 3 -6.72 -6.45 -7.03
N ARG A 4 -7.71 -5.62 -7.40
CA ARG A 4 -7.85 -4.26 -6.88
C ARG A 4 -8.94 -4.23 -5.82
N LYS A 5 -8.64 -3.62 -4.68
CA LYS A 5 -9.55 -3.44 -3.54
C LYS A 5 -9.59 -1.98 -3.13
N ILE A 6 -10.77 -1.49 -2.80
CA ILE A 6 -10.94 -0.19 -2.17
C ILE A 6 -11.40 -0.46 -0.73
N ILE A 7 -10.59 -0.06 0.23
CA ILE A 7 -10.89 -0.17 1.66
C ILE A 7 -10.86 1.24 2.21
N ASP A 8 -12.03 1.76 2.57
CA ASP A 8 -12.16 3.13 3.09
C ASP A 8 -11.57 4.16 2.11
N HIS A 9 -10.59 4.96 2.52
CA HIS A 9 -9.85 5.91 1.68
C HIS A 9 -8.62 5.31 0.97
N LEU A 10 -8.37 4.00 1.09
CA LEU A 10 -7.23 3.30 0.51
C LEU A 10 -7.63 2.56 -0.77
N ASP A 11 -6.82 2.69 -1.81
CA ASP A 11 -6.88 1.89 -3.03
C ASP A 11 -5.67 0.96 -3.07
N ILE A 12 -5.93 -0.34 -3.01
CA ILE A 12 -4.96 -1.41 -2.82
C ILE A 12 -4.96 -2.29 -4.07
N TYR A 13 -3.80 -2.45 -4.69
CA TYR A 13 -3.58 -3.35 -5.82
C TYR A 13 -2.67 -4.48 -5.36
N GLU A 14 -3.21 -5.69 -5.24
CA GLU A 14 -2.46 -6.89 -4.86
C GLU A 14 -2.06 -7.64 -6.14
N GLY A 15 -0.78 -7.58 -6.50
CA GLY A 15 -0.17 -8.42 -7.52
C GLY A 15 0.41 -9.70 -6.92
N ASP A 16 0.89 -10.61 -7.77
CA ASP A 16 1.34 -11.94 -7.32
C ASP A 16 2.54 -11.89 -6.34
N ASN A 17 3.41 -10.87 -6.43
CA ASN A 17 4.58 -10.68 -5.55
C ASN A 17 4.73 -9.26 -4.98
N TYR A 18 3.78 -8.37 -5.30
CA TYR A 18 3.85 -6.97 -4.90
C TYR A 18 2.46 -6.47 -4.51
N ILE A 19 2.42 -5.44 -3.66
CA ILE A 19 1.20 -4.72 -3.31
C ILE A 19 1.47 -3.23 -3.49
N LEU A 20 0.54 -2.52 -4.11
CA LEU A 20 0.57 -1.07 -4.22
C LEU A 20 -0.62 -0.51 -3.46
N ILE A 21 -0.37 0.34 -2.48
CA ILE A 21 -1.39 1.03 -1.71
C ILE A 21 -1.28 2.51 -2.05
N THR A 22 -2.38 3.12 -2.49
CA THR A 22 -2.47 4.56 -2.72
C THR A 22 -3.59 5.16 -1.89
N THR A 23 -3.35 6.35 -1.35
CA THR A 23 -4.32 7.10 -0.56
C THR A 23 -4.15 8.59 -0.76
N THR A 24 -5.12 9.39 -0.32
CA THR A 24 -4.97 10.84 -0.17
C THR A 24 -4.23 11.19 1.13
N ILE A 25 -3.48 12.29 1.16
CA ILE A 25 -2.62 12.68 2.30
C ILE A 25 -3.35 12.81 3.64
N SER A 26 -4.66 13.01 3.62
CA SER A 26 -5.52 13.13 4.80
C SER A 26 -5.77 11.82 5.56
N CYS A 27 -5.41 10.66 5.00
CA CYS A 27 -5.75 9.33 5.54
C CYS A 27 -4.50 8.54 5.92
N GLY A 28 -3.55 9.22 6.57
CA GLY A 28 -2.23 8.68 6.88
C GLY A 28 -2.23 7.58 7.94
N LEU A 29 -3.19 7.55 8.87
CA LEU A 29 -3.24 6.53 9.93
C LEU A 29 -3.73 5.19 9.37
N GLU A 30 -4.79 5.21 8.58
CA GLU A 30 -5.36 4.06 7.90
C GLU A 30 -4.34 3.42 6.96
N LEU A 31 -3.54 4.26 6.28
CA LEU A 31 -2.42 3.79 5.46
C LEU A 31 -1.38 3.04 6.30
N VAL A 32 -1.00 3.59 7.46
CA VAL A 32 -0.03 2.95 8.36
C VAL A 32 -0.55 1.60 8.85
N ASP A 33 -1.80 1.52 9.28
CA ASP A 33 -2.43 0.28 9.74
C ASP A 33 -2.48 -0.79 8.63
N ALA A 34 -2.85 -0.39 7.41
CA ALA A 34 -2.87 -1.30 6.26
C ALA A 34 -1.47 -1.80 5.91
N VAL A 35 -0.48 -0.89 5.87
CA VAL A 35 0.92 -1.23 5.57
C VAL A 35 1.49 -2.18 6.64
N ASP A 36 1.23 -1.93 7.92
CA ASP A 36 1.70 -2.79 9.01
C ASP A 36 1.15 -4.22 8.87
N GLY A 37 -0.12 -4.37 8.51
CA GLY A 37 -0.72 -5.67 8.24
C GLY A 37 -0.03 -6.46 7.11
N TYR A 38 0.52 -5.78 6.09
CA TYR A 38 1.28 -6.44 5.03
C TYR A 38 2.75 -6.69 5.41
N ILE A 39 3.36 -5.83 6.21
CA ILE A 39 4.69 -6.08 6.79
C ILE A 39 4.65 -7.36 7.64
N GLN A 40 3.62 -7.53 8.47
CA GLN A 40 3.43 -8.75 9.27
C GLN A 40 3.27 -10.01 8.42
N LYS A 41 2.82 -9.90 7.17
CA LYS A 41 2.75 -11.01 6.18
C LYS A 41 4.08 -11.27 5.46
N GLY A 42 5.14 -10.54 5.79
CA GLY A 42 6.48 -10.69 5.23
C GLY A 42 6.78 -9.80 4.02
N PHE A 43 5.97 -8.79 3.74
CA PHE A 43 6.30 -7.80 2.70
C PHE A 43 7.29 -6.76 3.23
N THR A 44 8.18 -6.30 2.36
CA THR A 44 9.08 -5.18 2.62
C THR A 44 8.52 -3.92 1.97
N VAL A 45 8.55 -2.80 2.68
CA VAL A 45 8.06 -1.51 2.17
C VAL A 45 9.13 -0.83 1.32
N ALA A 46 8.76 -0.45 0.11
CA ALA A 46 9.41 0.53 -0.74
C ALA A 46 8.44 1.71 -0.93
N SER A 47 8.57 2.76 -0.13
CA SER A 47 7.67 3.92 -0.26
C SER A 47 8.14 4.86 -1.37
N SER A 48 7.19 5.38 -2.15
CA SER A 48 7.44 6.46 -3.11
C SER A 48 6.38 7.53 -2.92
N SER A 49 6.78 8.67 -2.39
CA SER A 49 5.93 9.84 -2.28
C SER A 49 5.83 10.51 -3.66
N SER A 50 4.66 10.47 -4.30
CA SER A 50 4.37 11.36 -5.42
C SER A 50 4.02 12.73 -4.83
N GLY A 51 4.80 13.77 -5.13
CA GLY A 51 4.74 15.11 -4.55
C GLY A 51 3.45 15.92 -4.78
N GLY A 52 2.29 15.30 -4.97
CA GLY A 52 0.99 15.94 -5.08
C GLY A 52 -0.08 15.12 -4.39
N THR A 53 -0.59 15.64 -3.27
CA THR A 53 -1.85 15.32 -2.55
C THR A 53 -2.13 13.85 -2.16
N ASN A 54 -1.41 12.88 -2.71
CA ASN A 54 -1.64 11.45 -2.62
C ASN A 54 -0.33 10.74 -2.21
N ILE A 55 -0.44 9.79 -1.27
CA ILE A 55 0.66 8.95 -0.81
C ILE A 55 0.55 7.60 -1.51
N GLN A 56 1.67 7.11 -2.05
CA GLN A 56 1.77 5.78 -2.64
C GLN A 56 2.82 4.95 -1.88
N VAL A 57 2.45 3.73 -1.55
CA VAL A 57 3.31 2.77 -0.86
C VAL A 57 3.39 1.50 -1.68
N HIS A 58 4.59 1.14 -2.08
CA HIS A 58 4.85 -0.13 -2.76
C HIS A 58 5.39 -1.13 -1.75
N LEU A 59 4.88 -2.34 -1.76
CA LEU A 59 5.24 -3.44 -0.88
C LEU A 59 5.68 -4.60 -1.76
N VAL A 60 6.82 -5.20 -1.46
CA VAL A 60 7.39 -6.30 -2.25
C VAL A 60 7.73 -7.48 -1.36
N LYS A 61 7.41 -8.69 -1.81
CA LYS A 61 7.78 -9.90 -1.08
C LYS A 61 9.21 -10.32 -1.47
N PRO A 62 10.12 -10.55 -0.52
CA PRO A 62 11.41 -11.16 -0.82
C PRO A 62 11.20 -12.60 -1.32
N LEU A 63 11.93 -12.97 -2.37
CA LEU A 63 11.93 -14.31 -2.99
C LEU A 63 12.48 -15.38 -2.04
#